data_AF-A0A183I8I2-F1
#
_entry.id   AF-A0A183I8I2-F1
#
_cell.length_a   1.000
_cell.length_b   1.000
_cell.length_c   1.000
_cell.angle_alpha   90.00
_cell.angle_beta   90.00
_cell.angle_gamma   90.00
#
_symmetry.space_group_name_H-M   'P 1'
#
loop_
_entity.id
_entity.type
_entity.pdbx_description
1 polymer ?
#
loop_
_entity_poly.entity_id
_entity_poly.type
_entity_poly.pdbx_seq_one_letter_code
_entity_poly.pdbx_strand_id
1 'polypeptide(L)' 'MLTVQPRAVQIHASGGTCVHKLVNTSLTRLAFKIKSTNNEVYRFKPVYGFIEPQSSCPVAIHKL' A
#
# COMPACT_ATOMS: atom_id res chain seq x y z
N MET A 1 -6.18 10.94 -9.63
CA MET A 1 -6.38 9.49 -9.93
C MET A 1 -5.28 8.71 -9.23
N LEU A 2 -5.63 7.59 -8.60
CA LEU A 2 -4.72 6.77 -7.79
C LEU A 2 -4.67 5.36 -8.37
N THR A 3 -3.47 4.81 -8.53
CA THR A 3 -3.23 3.43 -8.99
C THR A 3 -2.39 2.68 -7.96
N VAL A 4 -2.62 1.38 -7.79
CA VAL A 4 -1.82 0.49 -6.91
C VAL A 4 -1.08 -0.55 -7.75
N GLN A 5 0.23 -0.72 -7.52
CA GLN A 5 1.08 -1.64 -8.27
C GLN A 5 2.00 -2.48 -7.35
N PRO A 6 1.98 -3.82 -7.40
CA PRO A 6 1.03 -4.65 -8.15
C PRO A 6 -0.42 -4.51 -7.64
N ARG A 7 -1.42 -4.92 -8.44
CA ARG A 7 -2.84 -4.78 -8.05
C ARG A 7 -3.28 -5.80 -7.01
N ALA A 8 -2.63 -6.97 -6.97
CA ALA A 8 -2.94 -8.06 -6.06
C ALA A 8 -1.71 -8.39 -5.21
N VAL A 9 -1.97 -8.72 -3.95
CA VAL A 9 -0.97 -9.20 -3.00
C VAL A 9 -0.83 -10.70 -3.19
N GLN A 10 0.39 -11.17 -3.44
CA GLN A 10 0.72 -12.60 -3.39
C GLN A 10 1.81 -12.80 -2.35
N ILE A 11 1.46 -13.46 -1.25
CA ILE A 11 2.37 -13.81 -0.15
C ILE A 11 2.11 -15.28 0.21
N HIS A 12 3.18 -16.03 0.47
CA HIS A 12 3.09 -17.43 0.86
C HIS A 12 2.34 -17.60 2.19
N ALA A 13 1.70 -18.75 2.39
CA ALA A 13 1.00 -19.06 3.64
C ALA A 13 1.93 -19.03 4.86
N SER A 14 3.21 -19.39 4.69
CA SER A 14 4.26 -19.40 5.71
C SER A 14 4.77 -18.02 6.13
N GLY A 15 4.21 -16.95 5.59
CA GLY A 15 4.63 -15.57 5.86
C GLY A 15 5.41 -14.94 4.71
N GLY A 16 5.78 -13.67 4.89
CA GLY A 16 6.60 -12.92 3.94
C GLY A 16 6.22 -11.45 3.84
N THR A 17 6.97 -10.71 3.02
CA THR A 17 6.74 -9.27 2.80
C THR A 17 6.59 -8.99 1.32
N CYS A 18 5.59 -8.21 0.96
CA CYS A 18 5.50 -7.60 -0.37
C CYS A 18 5.42 -6.07 -0.26
N VAL A 19 5.82 -5.39 -1.34
CA VAL A 19 5.75 -3.93 -1.43
C VAL A 19 4.88 -3.54 -2.60
N HIS A 20 3.88 -2.68 -2.33
CA HIS A 20 3.01 -2.08 -3.33
C HIS A 20 3.30 -0.60 -3.43
N LYS A 21 3.20 -0.04 -4.62
CA LYS A 21 3.31 1.39 -4.88
C LYS A 21 1.93 1.97 -5.08
N LEU A 22 1.58 2.94 -4.25
CA LEU A 22 0.46 3.85 -4.48
C LEU A 22 0.96 4.97 -5.39
N VAL A 23 0.45 5.06 -6.61
CA VAL A 23 0.90 6.00 -7.64
C VAL A 23 -0.16 7.08 -7.84
N ASN A 24 0.18 8.32 -7.54
CA ASN A 24 -0.67 9.49 -7.77
C ASN A 24 -0.37 10.07 -9.16
N THR A 25 -1.27 9.83 -10.11
CA THR A 25 -1.16 10.37 -11.48
C THR A 25 -1.88 11.70 -11.65
N SER A 26 -2.44 12.29 -10.58
CA SER A 26 -3.04 13.64 -10.64
C SER A 26 -2.04 14.76 -10.36
N LEU A 27 -2.46 15.99 -10.65
CA LEU A 27 -1.72 17.21 -10.36
C LEU A 27 -1.97 17.75 -8.93
N THR A 28 -2.79 17.06 -8.15
CA THR A 28 -3.14 17.41 -6.76
C THR A 28 -2.57 16.41 -5.78
N ARG A 29 -2.17 16.88 -4.61
CA ARG A 29 -1.71 16.03 -3.50
C ARG A 29 -2.87 15.16 -2.99
N LEU A 30 -2.60 13.89 -2.75
CA LEU A 30 -3.58 12.95 -2.20
C LEU A 30 -3.22 12.56 -0.78
N ALA A 31 -4.22 12.43 0.08
CA ALA A 31 -4.10 11.72 1.35
C ALA A 31 -4.64 10.30 1.17
N PHE A 32 -4.08 9.32 1.89
CA PHE A 32 -4.59 7.95 1.90
C PHE A 32 -4.69 7.39 3.31
N LYS A 33 -5.59 6.42 3.47
CA LYS A 33 -5.74 5.57 4.65
C LYS A 33 -5.95 4.12 4.21
N ILE A 34 -5.15 3.22 4.73
CA ILE A 34 -5.26 1.79 4.52
C ILE A 34 -6.17 1.20 5.58
N LYS A 35 -7.09 0.33 5.15
CA LYS A 35 -7.91 -0.50 6.02
C LYS A 35 -7.65 -1.96 5.63
N SER A 36 -7.51 -2.82 6.62
CA SER A 36 -7.37 -4.27 6.42
C SER A 36 -8.55 -4.98 7.06
N THR A 37 -8.99 -6.05 6.41
CA THR A 37 -10.00 -6.98 6.93
C THR A 37 -9.41 -7.97 7.94
N ASN A 38 -8.08 -8.15 7.95
CA ASN A 38 -7.41 -9.03 8.90
C ASN A 38 -6.08 -8.38 9.36
N ASN A 39 -6.09 -7.81 10.56
CA ASN A 39 -4.91 -7.19 11.19
C ASN A 39 -4.13 -8.17 12.08
N GLU A 40 -4.68 -9.36 12.34
CA GLU A 40 -4.00 -10.42 13.10
C GLU A 40 -2.93 -11.08 12.23
N VAL A 41 -3.20 -11.25 10.94
CA VAL A 41 -2.33 -11.94 9.98
C VAL A 41 -1.49 -10.96 9.14
N TYR A 42 -2.00 -9.75 8.86
CA TYR A 42 -1.31 -8.79 7.99
C TYR A 42 -1.01 -7.48 8.70
N ARG A 43 0.23 -7.01 8.54
CA ARG A 43 0.71 -5.70 9.00
C ARG A 43 1.07 -4.82 7.82
N PHE A 44 0.73 -3.55 7.92
CA PHE A 44 0.89 -2.57 6.84
C PHE A 44 1.73 -1.40 7.32
N LYS A 45 2.62 -0.90 6.45
CA LYS A 45 3.41 0.29 6.73
C LYS A 45 3.68 1.08 5.44
N PRO A 46 3.34 2.39 5.38
CA PRO A 46 2.53 3.15 6.35
C PRO A 46 1.02 2.87 6.21
N VAL A 47 0.23 3.15 7.27
CA VAL A 47 -1.25 3.01 7.25
C VAL A 47 -1.96 4.28 6.80
N TYR A 48 -1.31 5.44 6.98
CA TYR A 48 -1.80 6.74 6.53
C TYR A 48 -0.62 7.55 5.99
N GLY A 49 -0.92 8.49 5.10
CA GLY A 49 0.10 9.37 4.55
C GLY A 49 -0.42 10.23 3.42
N PHE A 50 0.52 10.92 2.79
CA PHE A 50 0.28 11.73 1.61
C PHE A 50 1.10 11.22 0.43
N ILE A 51 0.61 11.49 -0.78
CA ILE A 51 1.30 11.22 -2.03
C ILE A 51 1.29 12.51 -2.83
N GLU A 52 2.48 13.05 -3.08
CA GLU A 52 2.63 14.28 -3.87
C GLU A 52 2.14 14.07 -5.31
N PRO A 53 1.77 15.15 -6.03
CA PRO A 53 1.43 15.08 -7.45
C PRO A 53 2.50 14.35 -8.27
N GLN A 54 2.08 13.53 -9.22
CA GLN A 54 2.98 12.78 -10.12
C GLN A 54 4.03 11.91 -9.39
N SER A 55 3.75 11.51 -8.14
CA SER A 55 4.68 10.74 -7.31
C SER A 55 4.09 9.40 -6.86
N SER A 56 4.89 8.60 -6.14
CA SER A 56 4.46 7.33 -5.59
C SER A 56 4.88 7.15 -4.13
N CYS A 57 4.10 6.38 -3.38
CA CYS A 57 4.38 6.01 -2.00
C CYS A 57 4.46 4.48 -1.89
N PRO A 58 5.57 3.90 -1.40
CA PRO A 58 5.66 2.46 -1.14
C PRO A 58 4.91 2.11 0.15
N VAL A 59 4.17 1.00 0.08
CA VAL A 59 3.47 0.39 1.20
C VAL A 59 3.97 -1.04 1.33
N ALA A 60 4.61 -1.34 2.45
CA ALA A 60 4.99 -2.68 2.82
C ALA A 60 3.81 -3.40 3.47
N ILE A 61 3.57 -4.64 3.03
CA ILE A 61 2.59 -5.55 3.60
C ILE A 61 3.37 -6.76 4.08
N HIS A 62 3.29 -7.04 5.37
CA HIS A 62 3.96 -8.15 6.01
C HIS A 62 2.91 -9.14 6.51
N LYS A 63 3.02 -10.40 6.09
CA LYS A 63 2.24 -11.51 6.62
C LYS A 63 2.99 -12.13 7.79
N LEU A 64 2.33 -12.16 8.94
CA LEU A 64 2.77 -12.84 10.17
C LEU A 64 2.61 -14.35 10.06
#